data_AF-A0A2T6FPS8-F1
#
_entry.id   AF-A0A2T6FPS8-F1
#
_cell.length_a   1.000
_cell.length_b   1.000
_cell.length_c   1.000
_cell.angle_alpha   90.00
_cell.angle_beta   90.00
_cell.angle_gamma   90.00
#
_symmetry.space_group_name_H-M   'P 1'
#
loop_
_entity.id
_entity.type
_entity.pdbx_description
1 polymer ?
#
loop_
_entity_poly.entity_id
_entity_poly.type
_entity_poly.pdbx_seq_one_letter_code
_entity_poly.pdbx_strand_id
1 'polypeptide(L)'
;MNAQITREVIAHAMTQLSERANSIKDIIYSHPAAELQSLHQEVRDRMAKAEGDINNPDLCEFLKIAVDQERDLKKRISKQRRTAALSLELLSIEQQLDTLNQELLLVEETHSSTTQETFIQEIRPCKSIGK
;
A
#
# COMPACT_ATOMS: atom_id res chain seq x y z
N MET A 1 5.64 18.88 -22.84
CA MET A 1 5.16 18.70 -21.45
C MET A 1 6.40 18.73 -20.55
N ASN A 2 6.42 19.52 -19.47
CA ASN A 2 7.60 19.68 -18.61
C ASN A 2 7.86 18.36 -17.88
N ALA A 3 9.04 17.79 -18.01
CA ALA A 3 9.33 16.47 -17.46
C ALA A 3 9.35 16.43 -15.92
N GLN A 4 9.51 17.59 -15.28
CA GLN A 4 9.25 17.73 -13.85
C GLN A 4 7.78 17.38 -13.50
N ILE A 5 6.83 17.83 -14.34
CA ILE A 5 5.40 17.51 -14.18
C ILE A 5 5.18 16.00 -14.38
N THR A 6 5.85 15.39 -15.37
CA THR A 6 5.77 13.93 -15.59
C THR A 6 6.30 13.15 -14.38
N ARG A 7 7.44 13.57 -13.81
CA ARG A 7 8.03 12.94 -12.62
C ARG A 7 7.11 13.03 -11.41
N GLU A 8 6.51 14.20 -11.17
CA GLU A 8 5.58 14.43 -10.07
C GLU A 8 4.32 13.57 -10.19
N VAL A 9 3.78 13.43 -11.40
CA VAL A 9 2.61 12.57 -11.66
C VAL A 9 2.93 11.09 -11.40
N ILE A 10 4.09 10.61 -11.89
CA ILE A 10 4.53 9.23 -11.64
C ILE A 10 4.72 8.97 -10.14
N ALA A 11 5.41 9.87 -9.42
CA ALA A 11 5.63 9.73 -7.99
C ALA A 11 4.31 9.73 -7.19
N HIS A 12 3.34 10.56 -7.57
CA HIS A 12 2.03 10.57 -6.94
C HIS A 12 1.28 9.25 -7.18
N ALA A 13 1.28 8.74 -8.42
CA ALA A 13 0.66 7.46 -8.75
C ALA A 13 1.29 6.30 -7.96
N MET A 14 2.62 6.25 -7.88
CA MET A 14 3.35 5.25 -7.10
C MET A 14 2.98 5.30 -5.61
N THR A 15 2.78 6.50 -5.05
CA THR A 15 2.36 6.67 -3.66
C THR A 15 0.98 6.06 -3.42
N GLN A 16 0.00 6.40 -4.27
CA GLN A 16 -1.36 5.86 -4.17
C GLN A 16 -1.40 4.33 -4.31
N LEU A 17 -0.63 3.79 -5.27
CA LEU A 17 -0.49 2.35 -5.47
C LEU A 17 0.14 1.66 -4.25
N SER A 18 1.15 2.27 -3.65
CA SER A 18 1.82 1.74 -2.45
C SER A 18 0.89 1.75 -1.24
N GLU A 19 0.12 2.82 -1.02
CA GLU A 19 -0.90 2.90 0.04
C GLU A 19 -1.97 1.82 -0.14
N ARG A 20 -2.40 1.60 -1.39
CA ARG A 20 -3.37 0.56 -1.71
C ARG A 20 -2.81 -0.85 -1.48
N ALA A 21 -1.58 -1.11 -1.92
CA ALA A 21 -0.89 -2.37 -1.66
C ALA A 21 -0.77 -2.65 -0.16
N ASN A 22 -0.38 -1.67 0.64
CA ASN A 22 -0.29 -1.82 2.10
C ASN A 22 -1.65 -2.14 2.71
N SER A 23 -2.70 -1.43 2.30
CA SER A 23 -4.07 -1.70 2.76
C SER A 23 -4.54 -3.13 2.41
N ILE A 24 -4.14 -3.65 1.24
CA ILE A 24 -4.44 -5.01 0.83
C ILE A 24 -3.65 -6.03 1.66
N LYS A 25 -2.34 -5.79 1.88
CA LYS A 25 -1.48 -6.62 2.72
C LYS A 25 -2.03 -6.75 4.14
N ASP A 26 -2.50 -5.65 4.74
CA ASP A 26 -3.14 -5.67 6.05
C ASP A 26 -4.40 -6.55 6.10
N ILE A 27 -5.17 -6.59 5.01
CA ILE A 27 -6.35 -7.45 4.90
C ILE A 27 -5.92 -8.91 4.75
N ILE A 28 -4.98 -9.21 3.85
CA ILE A 28 -4.59 -10.58 3.54
C ILE A 28 -3.85 -11.24 4.71
N TYR A 29 -2.95 -10.51 5.36
CA TYR A 29 -2.05 -11.04 6.40
C TYR A 29 -2.57 -10.86 7.83
N SER A 30 -3.74 -10.26 8.02
CA SER A 30 -4.41 -10.27 9.33
C SER A 30 -5.04 -11.63 9.62
N HIS A 31 -5.35 -11.90 10.90
CA HIS A 31 -5.96 -13.17 11.32
C HIS A 31 -7.26 -12.95 12.11
N PRO A 32 -8.22 -12.18 11.58
CA PRO A 32 -9.40 -11.74 12.32
C PRO A 32 -10.30 -12.90 12.76
N ALA A 33 -10.24 -14.05 12.08
CA ALA A 33 -10.95 -15.26 12.51
C ALA A 33 -10.36 -15.87 13.80
N ALA A 34 -9.03 -15.88 13.93
CA ALA A 34 -8.36 -16.33 15.14
C ALA A 34 -8.59 -15.34 16.29
N GLU A 35 -8.48 -14.04 16.03
CA GLU A 35 -8.80 -12.99 16.99
C GLU A 35 -10.25 -13.10 17.49
N LEU A 36 -11.21 -13.38 16.61
CA LEU A 36 -12.61 -13.60 16.98
C LEU A 36 -12.79 -14.83 17.87
N GLN A 37 -12.08 -15.92 17.57
CA GLN A 37 -12.11 -17.12 18.42
C GLN A 37 -11.55 -16.84 19.81
N SER A 38 -10.43 -16.11 19.91
CA SER A 38 -9.85 -15.67 21.18
C SER A 38 -10.81 -14.78 21.96
N LEU A 39 -11.46 -13.80 21.30
CA LEU A 39 -12.45 -12.93 21.92
C LEU A 39 -13.63 -13.73 22.48
N HIS A 40 -14.16 -14.69 21.71
CA HIS A 40 -15.23 -15.58 22.18
C HIS A 40 -14.80 -16.44 23.37
N GLN A 41 -13.54 -16.87 23.42
CA GLN A 41 -13.01 -17.61 24.58
C GLN A 41 -12.93 -16.72 25.81
N GLU A 42 -12.42 -15.49 25.67
CA GLU A 42 -12.34 -14.55 26.78
C GLU A 42 -13.73 -14.20 27.34
N VAL A 43 -14.72 -14.00 26.46
CA VAL A 43 -16.12 -13.80 26.86
C VAL A 43 -16.61 -14.98 27.70
N ARG A 44 -16.39 -16.22 27.25
CA ARG A 44 -16.79 -17.42 28.01
C ARG A 44 -16.11 -17.49 29.37
N ASP A 45 -14.80 -17.22 29.43
CA ASP A 45 -14.03 -17.29 30.66
C ASP A 45 -14.49 -16.24 31.68
N ARG A 46 -14.77 -15.01 31.24
CA ARG A 46 -15.28 -13.95 32.11
C ARG A 46 -16.72 -14.20 32.56
N MET A 47 -17.58 -14.69 31.67
CA MET A 47 -18.94 -15.12 32.02
C MET A 47 -18.92 -16.22 33.10
N ALA A 48 -18.02 -17.21 32.97
CA ALA A 48 -17.87 -18.28 33.94
C ALA A 48 -17.34 -17.77 35.29
N LYS A 49 -16.34 -16.88 35.28
CA LYS A 49 -15.80 -16.26 36.51
C LYS A 49 -16.81 -15.41 37.26
N ALA A 50 -17.73 -14.77 36.54
CA ALA A 50 -18.82 -14.01 37.12
C ALA A 50 -20.02 -14.89 37.50
N GLU A 51 -19.94 -16.22 37.34
CA GLU A 51 -21.05 -17.16 37.54
C GLU A 51 -22.31 -16.80 36.75
N GLY A 52 -22.15 -16.09 35.62
CA GLY A 52 -23.26 -15.58 34.83
C GLY A 52 -24.00 -14.39 35.45
N ASP A 53 -23.45 -13.72 36.45
CA ASP A 53 -24.03 -12.49 37.02
C ASP A 53 -23.95 -11.33 36.01
N ILE A 54 -25.04 -11.17 35.26
CA ILE A 54 -25.25 -10.11 34.28
C ILE A 54 -25.44 -8.72 34.90
N ASN A 55 -25.50 -8.60 36.24
CA ASN A 55 -25.53 -7.30 36.92
C ASN A 55 -24.14 -6.82 37.34
N ASN A 56 -23.10 -7.64 37.12
CA ASN A 56 -21.72 -7.24 37.36
C ASN A 56 -21.33 -6.10 36.40
N PRO A 57 -21.07 -4.87 36.89
CA PRO A 57 -20.80 -3.71 36.04
C PRO A 57 -19.57 -3.89 35.15
N ASP A 58 -18.52 -4.51 35.67
CA ASP A 58 -17.26 -4.75 34.93
C ASP A 58 -17.48 -5.76 33.80
N LEU A 59 -18.30 -6.78 34.04
CA LEU A 59 -18.68 -7.75 33.00
C LEU A 59 -19.53 -7.06 31.92
N CYS A 60 -20.50 -6.24 32.31
CA CYS A 60 -21.34 -5.49 31.37
C CYS A 60 -20.53 -4.54 30.49
N GLU A 61 -19.57 -3.81 31.07
CA GLU A 61 -18.70 -2.91 30.32
C GLU A 61 -17.82 -3.68 29.33
N PHE A 62 -17.20 -4.76 29.78
CA PHE A 62 -16.42 -5.65 28.91
C PHE A 62 -17.26 -6.19 27.74
N LEU A 63 -18.48 -6.68 28.00
CA LEU A 63 -19.35 -7.24 26.97
C LEU A 63 -19.74 -6.21 25.92
N LYS A 64 -19.97 -4.94 26.30
CA LYS A 64 -20.22 -3.85 25.34
C LYS A 64 -19.04 -3.67 24.39
N ILE A 65 -17.83 -3.61 24.93
CA ILE A 65 -16.59 -3.49 24.14
C ILE A 65 -16.41 -4.72 23.24
N ALA A 66 -16.64 -5.93 23.77
CA ALA A 66 -16.51 -7.17 23.04
C ALA A 66 -17.48 -7.24 21.83
N VAL A 67 -18.70 -6.72 21.96
CA VAL A 67 -19.66 -6.67 20.84
C VAL A 67 -19.17 -5.76 19.71
N ASP A 68 -18.59 -4.61 20.04
CA ASP A 68 -18.04 -3.69 19.04
C ASP A 68 -16.82 -4.31 18.36
N GLN A 69 -15.93 -4.93 19.13
CA GLN A 69 -14.77 -5.66 18.60
C GLN A 69 -15.19 -6.82 17.68
N GLU A 70 -16.18 -7.62 18.09
CA GLU A 70 -16.71 -8.72 17.27
C GLU A 70 -17.27 -8.21 15.94
N ARG A 71 -17.99 -7.08 15.95
CA ARG A 71 -18.53 -6.47 14.74
C ARG A 71 -17.43 -6.09 13.77
N ASP A 72 -16.35 -5.50 14.26
CA ASP A 72 -15.24 -5.07 13.40
C ASP A 72 -14.41 -6.25 12.89
N LEU A 73 -14.19 -7.28 13.72
CA LEU A 73 -13.57 -8.54 13.29
C LEU A 73 -14.40 -9.21 12.19
N LYS A 74 -15.73 -9.26 12.32
CA LYS A 74 -16.62 -9.80 11.29
C LYS A 74 -16.54 -9.02 9.97
N LYS A 75 -16.42 -7.69 10.00
CA LYS A 75 -16.18 -6.89 8.79
C LYS A 75 -14.85 -7.24 8.14
N ARG A 76 -13.77 -7.42 8.93
CA ARG A 76 -12.45 -7.82 8.44
C ARG A 76 -12.48 -9.22 7.82
N ILE A 77 -13.13 -10.19 8.47
CA ILE A 77 -13.35 -11.54 7.93
C ILE A 77 -14.11 -11.48 6.60
N SER A 78 -15.15 -10.64 6.50
CA SER A 78 -15.90 -10.45 5.26
C SER A 78 -15.01 -9.93 4.11
N LYS A 79 -14.11 -8.99 4.40
CA LYS A 79 -13.12 -8.51 3.42
C LYS A 79 -12.14 -9.62 3.02
N GLN A 80 -11.68 -10.43 3.96
CA GLN A 80 -10.81 -11.59 3.69
C GLN A 80 -11.48 -12.69 2.84
N ARG A 81 -12.81 -12.78 2.80
CA ARG A 81 -13.45 -13.71 1.84
C ARG A 81 -13.12 -13.37 0.39
N ARG A 82 -12.66 -12.15 0.12
CA ARG A 82 -12.17 -11.69 -1.19
C ARG A 82 -10.66 -11.86 -1.35
N THR A 83 -9.97 -12.61 -0.48
CA THR A 83 -8.50 -12.75 -0.51
C THR A 83 -7.97 -13.09 -1.89
N ALA A 84 -8.58 -14.01 -2.64
CA ALA A 84 -8.12 -14.33 -4.00
C ALA A 84 -8.14 -13.10 -4.94
N ALA A 85 -9.22 -12.32 -4.93
CA ALA A 85 -9.32 -11.09 -5.73
C ALA A 85 -8.33 -10.02 -5.26
N LEU A 86 -8.15 -9.88 -3.94
CA LEU A 86 -7.19 -8.96 -3.35
C LEU A 86 -5.73 -9.36 -3.65
N SER A 87 -5.42 -10.65 -3.67
CA SER A 87 -4.09 -11.15 -4.05
C SER A 87 -3.77 -10.87 -5.52
N LEU A 88 -4.76 -11.02 -6.41
CA LEU A 88 -4.61 -10.64 -7.81
C LEU A 88 -4.45 -9.13 -7.98
N GLU A 89 -5.20 -8.33 -7.23
CA GLU A 89 -5.07 -6.87 -7.19
C GLU A 89 -3.67 -6.47 -6.72
N LEU A 90 -3.15 -7.09 -5.65
CA LEU A 90 -1.80 -6.84 -5.16
C LEU A 90 -0.73 -7.15 -6.21
N LEU A 91 -0.82 -8.31 -6.87
CA LEU A 91 0.10 -8.68 -7.96
C LEU A 91 0.05 -7.66 -9.11
N SER A 92 -1.14 -7.20 -9.48
CA SER A 92 -1.31 -6.18 -10.51
C SER A 92 -0.68 -4.84 -10.09
N ILE A 93 -0.81 -4.46 -8.82
CA ILE A 93 -0.19 -3.23 -8.29
C ILE A 93 1.33 -3.34 -8.32
N GLU A 94 1.89 -4.48 -7.93
CA GLU A 94 3.34 -4.73 -7.99
C GLU A 94 3.88 -4.57 -9.42
N GLN A 95 3.19 -5.12 -10.42
CA GLN A 95 3.54 -4.95 -11.83
C GLN A 95 3.44 -3.49 -12.30
N GLN A 96 2.43 -2.75 -11.85
CA GLN A 96 2.28 -1.32 -12.17
C GLN A 96 3.39 -0.48 -11.56
N LEU A 97 3.79 -0.77 -10.32
CA LEU A 97 4.89 -0.09 -9.65
C LEU A 97 6.22 -0.35 -10.37
N ASP A 98 6.49 -1.58 -10.80
CA ASP A 98 7.68 -1.91 -11.59
C ASP A 98 7.70 -1.15 -12.93
N THR A 99 6.54 -1.04 -13.59
CA THR A 99 6.41 -0.28 -14.85
C THR A 99 6.68 1.21 -14.63
N LEU A 100 6.07 1.81 -13.61
CA LEU A 100 6.27 3.23 -13.27
C LEU A 100 7.72 3.53 -12.85
N ASN A 101 8.39 2.58 -12.17
CA ASN A 101 9.81 2.68 -11.86
C ASN A 101 10.67 2.72 -13.14
N GLN A 102 10.37 1.86 -14.12
CA GLN A 102 11.07 1.88 -15.42
C GLN A 102 10.83 3.20 -16.17
N GLU A 103 9.59 3.70 -16.18
CA GLU A 103 9.26 5.00 -16.77
C GLU A 103 10.02 6.15 -16.10
N LEU A 104 10.13 6.13 -14.77
CA LEU A 104 10.89 7.13 -14.01
C LEU A 104 12.37 7.13 -14.40
N LEU A 105 12.99 5.95 -14.55
CA LEU A 105 14.39 5.81 -14.97
C LEU A 105 14.62 6.36 -16.38
N LEU A 106 13.72 6.08 -17.32
CA LEU A 106 13.79 6.61 -18.69
C LEU A 106 13.68 8.14 -18.74
N VAL A 107 12.80 8.72 -17.90
CA VAL A 107 12.71 10.18 -17.77
C VAL A 107 14.04 10.75 -17.27
N GLU A 108 14.70 10.13 -16.30
CA GLU A 108 16.01 10.58 -15.81
C GLU A 108 17.13 10.48 -16.87
N GLU A 109 17.15 9.40 -17.66
CA GLU A 109 18.12 9.22 -18.75
C GLU A 109 17.97 10.25 -19.87
N THR A 110 16.73 10.57 -20.28
CA THR A 110 16.49 11.57 -21.35
C THR A 110 16.95 12.98 -20.97
N HIS A 111 16.98 13.33 -19.68
CA HIS A 111 17.56 14.61 -19.22
C HIS A 111 19.08 14.63 -19.19
N SER A 112 19.71 13.50 -18.91
CA SER A 112 21.17 13.37 -18.92
C SER A 112 21.74 13.54 -20.33
N SER A 113 21.10 12.93 -21.34
CA SER A 113 21.50 12.99 -22.74
C SER A 113 21.33 14.37 -23.37
N THR A 114 20.27 15.09 -23.01
CA THR A 114 19.96 16.43 -23.58
C THR A 114 20.97 17.49 -23.14
N THR A 115 21.71 17.27 -22.05
CA THR A 115 22.74 18.22 -21.58
C THR A 115 24.09 18.04 -22.30
N GLN A 116 24.34 16.89 -22.95
CA GLN A 116 25.60 16.64 -23.66
C GLN A 116 25.55 17.00 -25.16
N GLU A 117 24.38 17.03 -25.79
CA GLU A 117 24.28 17.33 -27.24
C GLU A 117 24.40 18.82 -27.60
N THR A 118 24.43 19.74 -26.64
CA THR A 118 24.71 21.17 -26.92
C THR A 118 26.19 21.53 -26.88
N PHE A 119 27.10 20.63 -26.49
CA PHE A 119 28.53 20.93 -26.33
C PHE A 119 29.43 20.43 -27.47
N ILE A 120 28.87 19.88 -28.54
CA ILE A 120 29.64 19.39 -29.71
C ILE A 120 29.10 19.99 -31.01
N GLN A 121 29.04 21.32 -31.13
CA GLN A 121 28.88 21.98 -32.44
C GLN A 121 29.81 23.19 -32.70
N GLU A 122 30.77 23.50 -31.83
CA GLU A 122 31.75 24.55 -32.10
C GLU A 122 33.20 24.04 -32.06
N ILE A 123 33.55 23.14 -32.97
CA ILE A 123 34.93 23.12 -33.50
C ILE A 123 34.84 23.05 -35.03
N ARG A 124 34.65 24.22 -35.66
CA ARG A 124 34.91 24.35 -37.10
C ARG A 124 36.42 24.25 -37.32
N PRO A 125 36.92 23.38 -38.21
CA PRO A 125 38.31 23.39 -38.59
C PRO A 125 38.55 24.63 -39.47
N CYS A 126 39.32 25.58 -38.98
CA CYS A 126 39.84 26.65 -39.84
C CYS A 126 40.92 26.08 -40.75
N LYS A 127 40.52 25.55 -41.90
CA LYS A 127 41.38 25.55 -43.09
C LYS A 127 41.59 27.00 -43.48
N SER A 128 42.83 27.49 -43.41
CA SER A 128 43.25 28.61 -44.24
C SER A 128 44.43 28.18 -45.10
N ILE A 129 44.31 28.53 -46.37
CA ILE A 129 45.12 28.17 -47.52
C ILE A 129 46.22 29.23 -47.68
N GLY A 130 47.45 28.78 -47.96
CA GLY A 130 48.40 29.41 -48.87
C GLY A 130 49.16 30.66 -48.43
N LYS A 131 50.48 30.54 -48.29
CA LYS A 131 51.47 30.90 -49.34
C LYS A 131 52.79 30.21 -49.08
#